data_AF-A0A519STY4-F1
#
_entry.id   AF-A0A519STY4-F1
#
_cell.length_a   1.000
_cell.length_b   1.000
_cell.length_c   1.000
_cell.angle_alpha   90.00
_cell.angle_beta   90.00
_cell.angle_gamma   90.00
#
_symmetry.space_group_name_H-M   'P 1'
#
loop_
_entity.id
_entity.type
_entity.pdbx_description
1 polymer ?
#
loop_
_entity_poly.entity_id
_entity_poly.type
_entity_poly.pdbx_seq_one_letter_code
_entity_poly.pdbx_strand_id
1 'polypeptide(L)'
;DLSREDFLTHAWAWKEKYGGIILEQLKQLGASCDWSRTRFTMEPKLTEAVLRVFVDLYRKGLIYRGVRMVNWDPLGGTAISDEEVIPKDTMAKMYHLKYEVVGQPGRFLTVATSRPETVMADVAVAVNPTDPRYHDLAGQRVRIPLLGREIPVIQDEYVTVDFGTGALKVTPAHDLNDYELGLKHNLPVIDILNDNGTLNEKAELYVGQDRFAARRNIVKDLQEAGLLDKIEEYASIVQTSERTGAVIEPKLSLQWFLKMEHLAKPALEVVENDTIKLHPPKFKNTYRVWMENVRDWCISRQLWWGQRIPAYYLPDGSFVVAQNEAEAVELARTQTGNNDLQASDLRQDEDVLD
;
A
#
# COMPACT_ATOMS: atom_id res chain seq x y z
N ASP A 1 25.74 6.88 -0.89
CA ASP A 1 24.53 7.38 -0.24
C ASP A 1 24.85 8.09 1.05
N LEU A 2 23.99 9.03 1.47
CA LEU A 2 24.09 9.74 2.75
C LEU A 2 23.59 8.85 3.89
N SER A 3 24.11 9.05 5.10
CA SER A 3 23.48 8.47 6.29
C SER A 3 22.16 9.18 6.61
N ARG A 4 21.30 8.56 7.44
CA ARG A 4 20.07 9.20 7.94
C ARG A 4 20.39 10.51 8.68
N GLU A 5 21.46 10.54 9.47
CA GLU A 5 21.89 11.72 10.23
C GLU A 5 22.32 12.87 9.30
N ASP A 6 23.10 12.56 8.26
CA ASP A 6 23.51 13.54 7.26
C ASP A 6 22.31 14.10 6.51
N PHE A 7 21.38 13.24 6.09
CA PHE A 7 20.14 13.67 5.43
C PHE A 7 19.30 14.57 6.35
N LEU A 8 19.10 14.19 7.61
CA LEU A 8 18.32 15.00 8.56
C LEU A 8 18.96 16.37 8.77
N THR A 9 20.29 16.44 8.80
CA THR A 9 21.02 17.71 8.87
C THR A 9 20.69 18.62 7.68
N HIS A 10 20.70 18.06 6.46
CA HIS A 10 20.30 18.78 5.26
C HIS A 10 18.82 19.19 5.25
N ALA A 11 17.93 18.29 5.68
CA ALA A 11 16.48 18.55 5.74
C ALA A 11 16.14 19.67 6.73
N TRP A 12 16.80 19.71 7.90
CA TRP A 12 16.66 20.81 8.86
C TRP A 12 17.19 22.13 8.31
N ALA A 13 18.36 22.14 7.65
CA ALA A 13 18.89 23.34 7.02
C ALA A 13 17.95 23.89 5.93
N TRP A 14 17.35 22.99 5.14
CA TRP A 14 16.32 23.35 4.16
C TRP A 14 15.08 23.93 4.84
N LYS A 15 14.55 23.26 5.87
CA LYS A 15 13.39 23.73 6.64
C LYS A 15 13.63 25.14 7.20
N GLU A 16 14.80 25.43 7.76
CA GLU A 16 15.06 26.76 8.33
C GLU A 16 15.12 27.84 7.24
N LYS A 17 15.78 27.54 6.12
CA LYS A 17 15.86 28.47 4.98
C LYS A 17 14.47 28.79 4.42
N TYR A 18 13.70 27.77 4.04
CA TYR A 18 12.42 27.98 3.37
C TYR A 18 11.30 28.32 4.33
N GLY A 19 11.30 27.79 5.55
CA GLY A 19 10.38 28.19 6.61
C GLY A 19 10.52 29.67 6.96
N GLY A 20 11.75 30.17 7.05
CA GLY A 20 12.00 31.61 7.22
C GLY A 20 11.44 32.45 6.07
N ILE A 21 11.68 32.03 4.82
CA ILE A 21 11.15 32.71 3.62
C ILE A 21 9.61 32.77 3.65
N ILE A 22 8.94 31.66 3.96
CA ILE A 22 7.47 31.59 4.03
C ILE A 22 6.93 32.59 5.06
N LEU A 23 7.55 32.66 6.24
CA LEU A 23 7.13 33.61 7.29
C LEU A 23 7.33 35.06 6.85
N GLU A 24 8.45 35.39 6.20
CA GLU A 24 8.69 36.74 5.70
C GLU A 24 7.72 37.11 4.58
N GLN A 25 7.37 36.18 3.70
CA GLN A 25 6.34 36.39 2.68
C GLN A 25 4.98 36.69 3.32
N LEU A 26 4.56 35.93 4.34
CA LEU A 26 3.31 36.20 5.06
C LEU A 26 3.31 37.57 5.75
N LYS A 27 4.44 37.98 6.34
CA LYS A 27 4.60 39.32 6.93
C LYS A 27 4.50 40.41 5.86
N GLN A 28 5.13 40.23 4.70
CA GLN A 28 5.06 41.17 3.57
C GLN A 28 3.64 41.31 3.02
N LEU A 29 2.85 40.24 3.04
CA LEU A 29 1.42 40.25 2.71
C LEU A 29 0.55 40.94 3.78
N GLY A 30 1.13 41.32 4.92
CA GLY A 30 0.41 41.98 6.02
C GLY A 30 -0.37 41.02 6.90
N ALA A 31 -0.03 39.72 6.95
CA ALA A 31 -0.69 38.77 7.82
C ALA A 31 -0.50 39.17 9.30
N SER A 32 -1.58 39.43 10.02
CA SER A 32 -1.55 39.87 11.43
C SER A 32 -1.53 38.68 12.41
N CYS A 33 -0.67 37.69 12.16
CA CYS A 33 -0.53 36.51 13.01
C CYS A 33 0.25 36.82 14.29
N ASP A 34 0.00 36.07 15.37
CA ASP A 34 0.84 36.12 16.58
C ASP A 34 2.14 35.34 16.34
N TRP A 35 3.15 36.02 15.79
CA TRP A 35 4.46 35.43 15.45
C TRP A 35 5.21 34.86 16.66
N SER A 36 4.90 35.30 17.89
CA SER A 36 5.49 34.75 19.11
C SER A 36 5.04 33.31 19.38
N ARG A 37 3.90 32.91 18.81
CA ARG A 37 3.32 31.57 18.89
C ARG A 37 3.55 30.74 17.64
N THR A 38 4.52 31.13 16.79
CA THR A 38 4.92 30.29 15.66
C THR A 38 5.34 28.91 16.18
N ARG A 39 4.85 27.87 15.52
CA ARG A 39 5.11 26.47 15.88
C ARG A 39 5.58 25.72 14.65
N PHE A 40 6.40 24.70 14.87
CA PHE A 40 6.79 23.75 13.84
C PHE A 40 6.45 22.34 14.29
N THR A 41 5.85 21.55 13.40
CA THR A 41 5.25 20.24 13.73
C THR A 41 6.21 19.25 14.38
N MET A 42 7.50 19.30 14.03
CA MET A 42 8.53 18.43 14.62
C MET A 42 9.37 19.11 15.72
N GLU A 43 8.95 20.27 16.24
CA GLU A 43 9.58 20.85 17.42
C GLU A 43 9.36 19.94 18.66
N PRO A 44 10.25 19.96 19.67
CA PRO A 44 10.22 18.98 20.76
C PRO A 44 8.86 18.82 21.45
N LYS A 45 8.17 19.93 21.74
CA LYS A 45 6.86 19.92 22.43
C LYS A 45 5.74 19.32 21.59
N LEU A 46 5.74 19.55 20.27
CA LEU A 46 4.72 18.99 19.39
C LEU A 46 5.02 17.53 19.08
N THR A 47 6.29 17.16 18.91
CA THR A 47 6.71 15.76 18.82
C THR A 47 6.28 14.96 20.06
N GLU A 48 6.52 15.48 21.26
CA GLU A 48 6.06 14.84 22.52
C GLU A 48 4.53 14.63 22.53
N ALA A 49 3.76 15.64 22.08
CA ALA A 49 2.31 15.52 22.00
C ALA A 49 1.87 14.42 21.02
N VAL A 50 2.51 14.30 19.86
CA VAL A 50 2.25 13.24 18.88
C VAL A 50 2.56 11.86 19.46
N LEU A 51 3.74 11.68 20.07
CA LEU A 51 4.13 10.39 20.66
C LEU A 51 3.18 9.98 21.79
N ARG A 52 2.75 10.93 22.63
CA ARG A 52 1.76 10.68 23.67
C ARG A 52 0.42 10.22 23.11
N VAL A 53 -0.07 10.86 22.05
CA VAL A 53 -1.34 10.48 21.39
C VAL A 53 -1.21 9.10 20.76
N PHE A 54 -0.08 8.79 20.10
CA PHE A 54 0.15 7.46 19.55
C PHE A 54 0.07 6.39 20.64
N VAL A 55 0.79 6.58 21.76
CA VAL A 55 0.82 5.62 22.87
C VAL A 55 -0.56 5.46 23.49
N ASP A 56 -1.32 6.55 23.68
CA ASP A 56 -2.69 6.50 24.20
C ASP A 56 -3.64 5.73 23.27
N LEU A 57 -3.62 6.01 21.97
CA LEU A 57 -4.46 5.34 20.98
C LEU A 57 -4.07 3.86 20.80
N TYR A 58 -2.79 3.52 20.91
CA TYR A 58 -2.32 2.14 20.93
C TYR A 58 -2.84 1.39 22.16
N ARG A 59 -2.72 1.98 23.35
CA ARG A 59 -3.24 1.38 24.59
C ARG A 59 -4.76 1.17 24.57
N LYS A 60 -5.49 2.01 23.83
CA LYS A 60 -6.93 1.87 23.58
C LYS A 60 -7.28 0.82 22.51
N GLY A 61 -6.28 0.20 21.87
CA GLY A 61 -6.49 -0.77 20.78
C GLY A 61 -7.01 -0.15 19.48
N LEU A 62 -6.87 1.18 19.33
CA LEU A 62 -7.24 1.93 18.13
C LEU A 62 -6.09 1.97 17.12
N ILE A 63 -4.85 2.02 17.59
CA ILE A 63 -3.67 1.80 16.75
C ILE A 63 -3.28 0.33 16.82
N TYR A 64 -3.01 -0.27 15.68
CA TYR A 64 -2.53 -1.66 15.58
C TYR A 64 -1.54 -1.80 14.43
N ARG A 65 -0.80 -2.91 14.45
CA ARG A 65 0.13 -3.27 13.38
C ARG A 65 -0.41 -4.50 12.65
N GLY A 66 -0.45 -4.46 11.31
CA GLY A 66 -1.03 -5.54 10.52
C GLY A 66 -0.51 -5.54 9.09
N VAL A 67 -0.61 -6.70 8.43
CA VAL A 67 -0.32 -6.81 7.00
C VAL A 67 -1.58 -6.41 6.23
N ARG A 68 -1.46 -5.38 5.39
CA ARG A 68 -2.51 -4.99 4.45
C ARG A 68 -1.90 -4.64 3.10
N MET A 69 -2.75 -4.65 2.08
CA MET A 69 -2.41 -4.04 0.81
C MET A 69 -2.33 -2.53 1.02
N VAL A 70 -1.19 -1.93 0.71
CA VAL A 70 -0.97 -0.48 0.79
C VAL A 70 -0.63 0.08 -0.57
N ASN A 71 -0.89 1.37 -0.74
CA ASN A 71 -0.42 2.14 -1.88
C ASN A 71 1.07 2.38 -1.70
N TRP A 72 1.91 1.72 -2.50
CA TRP A 72 3.35 1.87 -2.46
C TRP A 72 3.82 2.82 -3.57
N ASP A 73 4.59 3.85 -3.19
CA ASP A 73 5.30 4.70 -4.13
C ASP A 73 6.71 4.13 -4.37
N PRO A 74 6.98 3.48 -5.53
CA PRO A 74 8.27 2.87 -5.78
C PRO A 74 9.40 3.87 -6.01
N LEU A 75 9.10 5.14 -6.33
CA LEU A 75 10.13 6.18 -6.44
C LEU A 75 10.43 6.80 -5.08
N GLY A 76 9.39 7.01 -4.27
CA GLY A 76 9.50 7.50 -2.90
C GLY A 76 10.01 6.45 -1.91
N GLY A 77 9.87 5.17 -2.22
CA GLY A 77 10.23 4.06 -1.36
C GLY A 77 9.40 4.00 -0.07
N THR A 78 8.11 4.38 -0.14
CA THR A 78 7.24 4.48 1.03
C THR A 78 5.80 4.11 0.71
N ALA A 79 5.08 3.60 1.71
CA ALA A 79 3.63 3.58 1.70
C ALA A 79 3.09 5.02 1.72
N ILE A 80 1.93 5.23 1.07
CA ILE A 80 1.18 6.49 1.08
C ILE A 80 -0.30 6.23 1.36
N SER A 81 -1.01 7.22 1.88
CA SER A 81 -2.45 7.12 2.15
C SER A 81 -3.28 7.19 0.87
N ASP A 82 -4.55 6.76 0.92
CA ASP A 82 -5.48 6.88 -0.21
C ASP A 82 -5.66 8.35 -0.67
N GLU A 83 -5.52 9.31 0.24
CA GLU A 83 -5.64 10.75 -0.04
C GLU A 83 -4.40 11.35 -0.74
N GLU A 84 -3.26 10.65 -0.70
CA GLU A 84 -2.02 11.04 -1.38
C GLU A 84 -1.92 10.43 -2.80
N VAL A 85 -2.98 9.74 -3.24
CA VAL A 85 -3.09 9.09 -4.54
C VAL A 85 -3.95 9.93 -5.48
N ILE A 86 -3.37 10.32 -6.61
CA ILE A 86 -4.04 11.10 -7.64
C ILE A 86 -4.43 10.19 -8.82
N PRO A 87 -5.74 10.11 -9.17
CA PRO A 87 -6.19 9.39 -10.34
C PRO A 87 -5.83 10.15 -11.62
N LYS A 88 -5.36 9.43 -12.62
CA LYS A 88 -5.01 9.97 -13.94
C LYS A 88 -5.61 9.13 -15.05
N ASP A 89 -6.39 9.77 -15.92
CA ASP A 89 -6.93 9.13 -17.11
C ASP A 89 -5.81 8.68 -18.05
N THR A 90 -5.93 7.46 -18.56
CA THR A 90 -4.96 6.87 -19.49
C THR A 90 -5.64 5.91 -20.45
N MET A 91 -5.04 5.72 -21.63
CA MET A 91 -5.39 4.64 -22.53
C MET A 91 -4.55 3.41 -22.15
N ALA A 92 -5.19 2.44 -21.50
CA ALA A 92 -4.57 1.19 -21.10
C ALA A 92 -4.79 0.11 -22.17
N LYS A 93 -4.00 -0.97 -22.07
CA LYS A 93 -4.09 -2.14 -22.94
C LYS A 93 -4.56 -3.33 -22.11
N MET A 94 -5.58 -4.01 -22.59
CA MET A 94 -6.06 -5.29 -22.09
C MET A 94 -5.45 -6.40 -22.94
N TYR A 95 -4.72 -7.29 -22.30
CA TYR A 95 -4.01 -8.39 -22.94
C TYR A 95 -4.75 -9.70 -22.69
N HIS A 96 -5.02 -10.46 -23.75
CA HIS A 96 -5.71 -11.74 -23.67
C HIS A 96 -4.69 -12.87 -23.79
N LEU A 97 -4.40 -13.54 -22.68
CA LEU A 97 -3.31 -14.51 -22.55
C LEU A 97 -3.84 -15.94 -22.53
N LYS A 98 -3.16 -16.86 -23.22
CA LYS A 98 -3.54 -18.27 -23.32
C LYS A 98 -2.77 -19.11 -22.29
N TYR A 99 -3.50 -19.70 -21.36
CA TYR A 99 -3.00 -20.66 -20.37
C TYR A 99 -3.30 -22.07 -20.86
N GLU A 100 -2.28 -22.90 -21.07
CA GLU A 100 -2.49 -24.27 -21.54
C GLU A 100 -3.07 -25.15 -20.43
N VAL A 101 -4.10 -25.93 -20.74
CA VAL A 101 -4.73 -26.85 -19.79
C VAL A 101 -3.86 -28.10 -19.62
N VAL A 102 -3.47 -28.39 -18.37
CA VAL A 102 -2.57 -29.51 -18.07
C VAL A 102 -3.23 -30.83 -18.46
N GLY A 103 -2.50 -31.65 -19.22
CA GLY A 103 -2.98 -32.94 -19.71
C GLY A 103 -3.88 -32.86 -20.96
N GLN A 104 -4.13 -31.67 -21.49
CA GLN A 104 -4.94 -31.47 -22.71
C GLN A 104 -4.19 -30.61 -23.74
N PRO A 105 -3.20 -31.19 -24.46
CA PRO A 105 -2.37 -30.44 -25.40
C PRO A 105 -3.20 -29.67 -26.44
N GLY A 106 -2.88 -28.38 -26.62
CA GLY A 106 -3.58 -27.50 -27.56
C GLY A 106 -4.92 -26.93 -27.07
N ARG A 107 -5.37 -27.30 -25.86
CA ARG A 107 -6.50 -26.64 -25.20
C ARG A 107 -6.00 -25.50 -24.32
N PHE A 108 -6.58 -24.32 -24.50
CA PHE A 108 -6.20 -23.12 -23.76
C PHE A 108 -7.39 -22.47 -23.03
N LEU A 109 -7.11 -21.93 -21.86
CA LEU A 109 -7.96 -20.99 -21.13
C LEU A 109 -7.45 -19.58 -21.38
N THR A 110 -8.28 -18.69 -21.90
CA THR A 110 -7.90 -17.30 -22.15
C THR A 110 -8.24 -16.41 -20.96
N VAL A 111 -7.28 -15.64 -20.48
CA VAL A 111 -7.42 -14.69 -19.36
C VAL A 111 -7.16 -13.27 -19.85
N ALA A 112 -8.01 -12.33 -19.45
CA ALA A 112 -7.80 -10.90 -19.71
C ALA A 112 -7.04 -10.24 -18.55
N THR A 113 -6.00 -9.46 -18.85
CA THR A 113 -5.24 -8.71 -17.84
C THR A 113 -4.71 -7.40 -18.40
N SER A 114 -4.67 -6.35 -17.58
CA SER A 114 -3.99 -5.08 -17.89
C SER A 114 -2.51 -5.07 -17.50
N ARG A 115 -2.06 -6.08 -16.74
CA ARG A 115 -0.72 -6.20 -16.16
C ARG A 115 -0.07 -7.54 -16.51
N PRO A 116 0.36 -7.77 -17.76
CA PRO A 116 0.92 -9.04 -18.17
C PRO A 116 2.24 -9.35 -17.44
N GLU A 117 3.00 -8.34 -16.98
CA GLU A 117 4.20 -8.53 -16.17
C GLU A 117 3.93 -9.19 -14.80
N THR A 118 2.69 -9.20 -14.32
CA THR A 118 2.35 -9.85 -13.03
C THR A 118 2.05 -11.34 -13.17
N VAL A 119 1.99 -11.88 -14.39
CA VAL A 119 1.70 -13.30 -14.67
C VAL A 119 2.69 -14.25 -13.99
N MET A 120 3.92 -13.80 -13.77
CA MET A 120 4.96 -14.54 -13.04
C MET A 120 4.59 -14.79 -11.57
N ALA A 121 3.72 -13.95 -11.00
CA ALA A 121 3.19 -14.05 -9.65
C ALA A 121 1.86 -14.82 -9.57
N ASP A 122 1.35 -15.35 -10.68
CA ASP A 122 0.06 -16.04 -10.67
C ASP A 122 0.12 -17.30 -9.80
N VAL A 123 -0.94 -17.50 -9.03
CA VAL A 123 -1.10 -18.66 -8.14
C VAL A 123 -2.38 -19.44 -8.39
N ALA A 124 -3.33 -18.87 -9.12
CA ALA A 124 -4.54 -19.53 -9.59
C ALA A 124 -5.12 -18.75 -10.79
N VAL A 125 -6.05 -19.38 -11.50
CA VAL A 125 -6.98 -18.69 -12.40
C VAL A 125 -8.39 -18.90 -11.86
N ALA A 126 -9.11 -17.82 -11.61
CA ALA A 126 -10.49 -17.85 -11.14
C ALA A 126 -11.46 -17.78 -12.32
N VAL A 127 -12.47 -18.65 -12.31
CA VAL A 127 -13.59 -18.63 -13.26
C VAL A 127 -14.90 -18.55 -12.51
N ASN A 128 -15.94 -17.99 -13.13
CA ASN A 128 -17.25 -17.97 -12.50
C ASN A 128 -17.87 -19.38 -12.50
N PRO A 129 -18.41 -19.87 -11.36
CA PRO A 129 -19.06 -21.19 -11.29
C PRO A 129 -20.30 -21.33 -12.18
N THR A 130 -20.96 -20.24 -12.56
CA THR A 130 -22.15 -20.24 -13.44
C THR A 130 -21.80 -20.05 -14.91
N ASP A 131 -20.52 -19.92 -15.27
CA ASP A 131 -20.10 -19.77 -16.67
C ASP A 131 -20.02 -21.15 -17.36
N PRO A 132 -20.94 -21.47 -18.29
CA PRO A 132 -20.98 -22.77 -18.93
C PRO A 132 -19.73 -23.05 -19.79
N ARG A 133 -18.95 -22.02 -20.16
CA ARG A 133 -17.71 -22.16 -20.94
C ARG A 133 -16.61 -22.87 -20.16
N TYR A 134 -16.64 -22.80 -18.82
CA TYR A 134 -15.56 -23.22 -17.95
C TYR A 134 -15.96 -24.26 -16.89
N HIS A 135 -17.20 -24.75 -16.92
CA HIS A 135 -17.69 -25.78 -15.98
C HIS A 135 -16.78 -27.00 -15.90
N ASP A 136 -16.23 -27.44 -17.03
CA ASP A 136 -15.37 -28.62 -17.07
C ASP A 136 -13.94 -28.33 -16.62
N LEU A 137 -13.52 -27.05 -16.53
CA LEU A 137 -12.20 -26.63 -16.06
C LEU A 137 -12.09 -26.51 -14.53
N ALA A 138 -13.20 -26.61 -13.80
CA ALA A 138 -13.19 -26.57 -12.34
C ALA A 138 -12.29 -27.67 -11.75
N GLY A 139 -11.33 -27.28 -10.90
CA GLY A 139 -10.37 -28.21 -10.29
C GLY A 139 -9.28 -28.73 -11.23
N GLN A 140 -9.28 -28.33 -12.51
CA GLN A 140 -8.14 -28.57 -13.39
C GLN A 140 -6.97 -27.64 -13.07
N ARG A 141 -5.83 -27.91 -13.71
CA ARG A 141 -4.64 -27.05 -13.63
C ARG A 141 -4.34 -26.48 -15.00
N VAL A 142 -3.77 -25.28 -15.00
CA VAL A 142 -3.24 -24.64 -16.21
C VAL A 142 -1.79 -24.24 -16.03
N ARG A 143 -1.06 -24.11 -17.14
CA ARG A 143 0.33 -23.65 -17.13
C ARG A 143 0.39 -22.14 -17.28
N ILE A 144 1.17 -21.50 -16.41
CA ILE A 144 1.53 -20.09 -16.55
C ILE A 144 2.28 -19.91 -17.88
N PRO A 145 1.85 -19.00 -18.76
CA PRO A 145 2.54 -18.68 -20.00
C PRO A 145 4.02 -18.38 -19.76
N LEU A 146 4.89 -18.89 -20.65
CA LEU A 146 6.36 -18.76 -20.60
C LEU A 146 7.07 -19.47 -19.42
N LEU A 147 6.45 -19.60 -18.24
CA LEU A 147 7.07 -20.24 -17.07
C LEU A 147 6.78 -21.75 -17.00
N GLY A 148 5.63 -22.19 -17.53
CA GLY A 148 5.23 -23.60 -17.50
C GLY A 148 4.81 -24.13 -16.12
N ARG A 149 4.94 -23.32 -15.05
CA ARG A 149 4.48 -23.62 -13.69
C ARG A 149 2.97 -23.85 -13.69
N GLU A 150 2.54 -24.91 -13.02
CA GLU A 150 1.14 -25.32 -12.98
C GLU A 150 0.39 -24.66 -11.83
N ILE A 151 -0.73 -24.02 -12.11
CA ILE A 151 -1.61 -23.38 -11.13
C ILE A 151 -3.04 -23.93 -11.22
N PRO A 152 -3.79 -24.02 -10.10
CA PRO A 152 -5.18 -24.47 -10.11
C PRO A 152 -6.11 -23.48 -10.79
N VAL A 153 -7.19 -24.02 -11.38
CA VAL A 153 -8.38 -23.26 -11.77
C VAL A 153 -9.39 -23.34 -10.63
N ILE A 154 -9.68 -22.21 -10.00
CA ILE A 154 -10.63 -22.08 -8.91
C ILE A 154 -11.95 -21.49 -9.39
N GLN A 155 -13.03 -21.71 -8.64
CA GLN A 155 -14.33 -21.14 -8.95
C GLN A 155 -14.69 -20.06 -7.92
N ASP A 156 -15.07 -18.87 -8.40
CA ASP A 156 -15.55 -17.79 -7.54
C ASP A 156 -16.56 -16.89 -8.26
N GLU A 157 -17.64 -16.53 -7.58
CA GLU A 157 -18.68 -15.62 -8.09
C GLU A 157 -18.19 -14.17 -8.22
N TYR A 158 -17.06 -13.82 -7.59
CA TYR A 158 -16.39 -12.53 -7.78
C TYR A 158 -16.05 -12.28 -9.26
N VAL A 159 -15.69 -13.33 -10.01
CA VAL A 159 -15.38 -13.20 -11.43
C VAL A 159 -16.68 -13.00 -12.21
N THR A 160 -16.84 -11.88 -12.89
CA THR A 160 -18.05 -11.63 -13.70
C THR A 160 -17.95 -12.31 -15.07
N VAL A 161 -19.02 -13.00 -15.48
CA VAL A 161 -19.11 -13.73 -16.76
C VAL A 161 -18.92 -12.79 -17.98
N ASP A 162 -19.44 -11.57 -17.88
CA ASP A 162 -19.48 -10.60 -18.99
C ASP A 162 -18.21 -9.75 -19.14
N PHE A 163 -17.30 -9.77 -18.16
CA PHE A 163 -16.08 -8.96 -18.20
C PHE A 163 -14.91 -9.75 -18.78
N GLY A 164 -14.27 -9.20 -19.81
CA GLY A 164 -13.11 -9.81 -20.47
C GLY A 164 -13.45 -11.18 -21.04
N THR A 165 -12.87 -12.23 -20.47
CA THR A 165 -13.11 -13.62 -20.88
C THR A 165 -14.02 -14.41 -19.93
N GLY A 166 -14.37 -13.86 -18.76
CA GLY A 166 -14.98 -14.64 -17.68
C GLY A 166 -13.98 -15.48 -16.88
N ALA A 167 -12.67 -15.30 -17.13
CA ALA A 167 -11.57 -15.89 -16.38
C ALA A 167 -10.58 -14.79 -15.95
N LEU A 168 -10.16 -14.83 -14.69
CA LEU A 168 -9.30 -13.85 -14.04
C LEU A 168 -8.03 -14.53 -13.51
N LYS A 169 -6.84 -14.00 -13.83
CA LYS A 169 -5.61 -14.43 -13.15
C LYS A 169 -5.59 -13.92 -11.72
N VAL A 170 -5.14 -14.74 -10.77
CA VAL A 170 -5.09 -14.37 -9.35
C VAL A 170 -3.64 -14.14 -8.92
N THR A 171 -3.32 -12.89 -8.59
CA THR A 171 -2.00 -12.42 -8.12
C THR A 171 -2.08 -11.72 -6.76
N PRO A 172 -2.17 -12.47 -5.63
CA PRO A 172 -2.48 -11.92 -4.31
C PRO A 172 -1.54 -10.84 -3.79
N ALA A 173 -0.30 -10.77 -4.28
CA ALA A 173 0.66 -9.77 -3.84
C ALA A 173 0.54 -8.41 -4.56
N HIS A 174 -0.19 -8.33 -5.68
CA HIS A 174 -0.14 -7.18 -6.62
C HIS A 174 -1.50 -6.57 -6.93
N ASP A 175 -2.59 -7.10 -6.39
CA ASP A 175 -3.94 -6.56 -6.49
C ASP A 175 -4.76 -6.87 -5.23
N LEU A 176 -5.58 -5.92 -4.78
CA LEU A 176 -6.37 -6.05 -3.55
C LEU A 176 -7.43 -7.16 -3.66
N ASN A 177 -8.12 -7.27 -4.79
CA ASN A 177 -9.19 -8.24 -4.95
C ASN A 177 -8.60 -9.66 -5.11
N ASP A 178 -7.48 -9.76 -5.82
CA ASP A 178 -6.72 -11.01 -5.89
C ASP A 178 -6.22 -11.45 -4.51
N TYR A 179 -5.87 -10.51 -3.64
CA TYR A 179 -5.48 -10.81 -2.27
C TYR A 179 -6.64 -11.38 -1.46
N GLU A 180 -7.83 -10.79 -1.58
CA GLU A 180 -9.04 -11.30 -0.92
C GLU A 180 -9.42 -12.70 -1.41
N LEU A 181 -9.33 -12.95 -2.74
CA LEU A 181 -9.48 -14.29 -3.31
C LEU A 181 -8.41 -15.25 -2.78
N GLY A 182 -7.16 -14.78 -2.66
CA GLY A 182 -6.06 -15.55 -2.11
C GLY A 182 -6.32 -16.00 -0.68
N LEU A 183 -6.85 -15.12 0.17
CA LEU A 183 -7.25 -15.46 1.53
C LEU A 183 -8.44 -16.45 1.55
N LYS A 184 -9.47 -16.18 0.74
CA LYS A 184 -10.68 -17.02 0.68
C LYS A 184 -10.39 -18.46 0.24
N HIS A 185 -9.49 -18.64 -0.72
CA HIS A 185 -9.14 -19.94 -1.30
C HIS A 185 -7.81 -20.50 -0.76
N ASN A 186 -7.22 -19.88 0.26
CA ASN A 186 -5.96 -20.29 0.88
C ASN A 186 -4.81 -20.46 -0.14
N LEU A 187 -4.66 -19.48 -1.04
CA LEU A 187 -3.64 -19.46 -2.08
C LEU A 187 -2.34 -18.82 -1.56
N PRO A 188 -1.17 -19.24 -2.08
CA PRO A 188 0.09 -18.62 -1.72
C PRO A 188 0.20 -17.18 -2.20
N VAL A 189 1.07 -16.40 -1.56
CA VAL A 189 1.34 -15.00 -1.91
C VAL A 189 2.76 -14.91 -2.48
N ILE A 190 2.89 -14.52 -3.75
CA ILE A 190 4.19 -14.38 -4.43
C ILE A 190 4.42 -12.91 -4.80
N ASP A 191 5.19 -12.20 -3.99
CA ASP A 191 5.65 -10.85 -4.31
C ASP A 191 6.88 -10.90 -5.23
N ILE A 192 6.74 -10.42 -6.47
CA ILE A 192 7.80 -10.41 -7.49
C ILE A 192 8.44 -9.02 -7.65
N LEU A 193 8.00 -8.02 -6.90
CA LEU A 193 8.51 -6.64 -7.01
C LEU A 193 9.42 -6.30 -5.82
N ASN A 194 10.56 -5.69 -6.12
CA ASN A 194 11.35 -4.96 -5.13
C ASN A 194 10.68 -3.63 -4.80
N ASP A 195 11.12 -3.00 -3.71
CA ASP A 195 10.59 -1.71 -3.25
C ASP A 195 10.76 -0.57 -4.26
N ASN A 196 11.72 -0.66 -5.17
CA ASN A 196 11.92 0.31 -6.26
C ASN A 196 11.10 0.00 -7.53
N GLY A 197 10.21 -1.00 -7.49
CA GLY A 197 9.38 -1.41 -8.64
C GLY A 197 10.11 -2.25 -9.70
N THR A 198 11.34 -2.71 -9.43
CA THR A 198 12.04 -3.69 -10.28
C THR A 198 11.66 -5.12 -9.91
N LEU A 199 11.80 -6.05 -10.85
CA LEU A 199 11.51 -7.47 -10.59
C LEU A 199 12.60 -8.14 -9.76
N ASN A 200 12.18 -8.91 -8.75
CA ASN A 200 13.05 -9.70 -7.88
C ASN A 200 13.22 -11.14 -8.41
N GLU A 201 14.00 -11.98 -7.72
CA GLU A 201 14.30 -13.35 -8.15
C GLU A 201 13.08 -14.26 -8.31
N LYS A 202 12.00 -14.00 -7.56
CA LYS A 202 10.74 -14.78 -7.63
C LYS A 202 9.98 -14.56 -8.94
N ALA A 203 10.33 -13.52 -9.71
CA ALA A 203 9.78 -13.32 -11.04
C ALA A 203 10.24 -14.40 -12.03
N GLU A 204 11.41 -15.01 -11.80
CA GLU A 204 12.11 -15.96 -12.68
C GLU A 204 12.53 -15.36 -14.04
N LEU A 205 11.67 -14.59 -14.69
CA LEU A 205 11.95 -13.85 -15.93
C LEU A 205 12.14 -12.36 -15.65
N TYR A 206 12.97 -11.71 -16.48
CA TYR A 206 13.22 -10.26 -16.47
C TYR A 206 13.70 -9.70 -15.11
N VAL A 207 14.34 -10.54 -14.28
CA VAL A 207 14.89 -10.14 -12.97
C VAL A 207 15.79 -8.91 -13.12
N GLY A 208 15.59 -7.93 -12.23
CA GLY A 208 16.31 -6.65 -12.21
C GLY A 208 15.76 -5.59 -13.16
N GLN A 209 14.80 -5.91 -14.04
CA GLN A 209 14.17 -4.92 -14.91
C GLN A 209 13.06 -4.14 -14.18
N ASP A 210 12.89 -2.88 -14.53
CA ASP A 210 11.69 -2.12 -14.15
C ASP A 210 10.43 -2.78 -14.73
N ARG A 211 9.35 -2.80 -13.96
CA ARG A 211 8.07 -3.42 -14.32
C ARG A 211 7.50 -3.00 -15.67
N PHE A 212 7.71 -1.76 -16.12
CA PHE A 212 7.23 -1.31 -17.43
C PHE A 212 8.11 -1.82 -18.56
N ALA A 213 9.41 -1.99 -18.33
CA ALA A 213 10.30 -2.67 -19.27
C ALA A 213 9.96 -4.15 -19.38
N ALA A 214 9.76 -4.82 -18.23
CA ALA A 214 9.32 -6.20 -18.18
C ALA A 214 7.97 -6.40 -18.89
N ARG A 215 7.02 -5.48 -18.70
CA ARG A 215 5.72 -5.49 -19.42
C ARG A 215 5.91 -5.49 -20.94
N ARG A 216 6.83 -4.67 -21.48
CA ARG A 216 7.09 -4.65 -22.93
C ARG A 216 7.71 -5.95 -23.41
N ASN A 217 8.65 -6.51 -22.65
CA ASN A 217 9.37 -7.72 -23.02
C ASN A 217 8.47 -8.95 -22.95
N ILE A 218 7.69 -9.11 -21.87
CA ILE A 218 6.78 -10.26 -21.73
C ILE A 218 5.71 -10.27 -22.81
N VAL A 219 5.17 -9.11 -23.20
CA VAL A 219 4.17 -9.03 -24.28
C VAL A 219 4.77 -9.51 -25.61
N LYS A 220 6.01 -9.11 -25.89
CA LYS A 220 6.73 -9.54 -27.10
C LYS A 220 6.95 -11.07 -27.08
N ASP A 221 7.45 -11.60 -25.97
CA ASP A 221 7.75 -13.03 -25.86
C ASP A 221 6.49 -13.90 -25.89
N LEU A 222 5.38 -13.41 -25.30
CA LEU A 222 4.06 -14.05 -25.40
C LEU A 222 3.53 -14.07 -26.84
N GLN A 223 3.75 -13.00 -27.61
CA GLN A 223 3.37 -12.94 -29.01
C GLN A 223 4.21 -13.89 -29.87
N GLU A 224 5.52 -13.93 -29.66
CA GLU A 224 6.43 -14.86 -30.36
C GLU A 224 6.12 -16.33 -30.05
N ALA A 225 5.69 -16.62 -28.83
CA ALA A 225 5.24 -17.95 -28.41
C ALA A 225 3.81 -18.32 -28.86
N GLY A 226 3.07 -17.40 -29.49
CA GLY A 226 1.66 -17.62 -29.87
C GLY A 226 0.69 -17.72 -28.69
N LEU A 227 1.11 -17.28 -27.50
CA LEU A 227 0.35 -17.31 -26.25
C LEU A 227 -0.42 -16.01 -25.98
N LEU A 228 -0.27 -15.00 -26.84
CA LEU A 228 -1.07 -13.78 -26.85
C LEU A 228 -2.18 -13.88 -27.91
N ASP A 229 -3.43 -13.82 -27.48
CA ASP A 229 -4.59 -13.92 -28.37
C ASP A 229 -4.93 -12.61 -29.07
N LYS A 230 -5.10 -11.54 -28.27
CA LYS A 230 -5.39 -10.18 -28.74
C LYS A 230 -4.96 -9.13 -27.71
N ILE A 231 -4.85 -7.89 -28.18
CA ILE A 231 -4.66 -6.69 -27.36
C ILE A 231 -5.79 -5.72 -27.69
N GLU A 232 -6.48 -5.23 -26.67
CA GLU A 232 -7.55 -4.24 -26.82
C GLU A 232 -7.20 -2.98 -26.04
N GLU A 233 -7.46 -1.81 -26.61
CA GLU A 233 -7.25 -0.54 -25.92
C GLU A 233 -8.55 -0.10 -25.24
N TYR A 234 -8.44 0.41 -24.01
CA TYR A 234 -9.58 0.89 -23.26
C TYR A 234 -9.20 2.09 -22.39
N ALA A 235 -10.18 2.96 -22.14
CA ALA A 235 -10.03 4.06 -21.20
C ALA A 235 -9.95 3.50 -19.78
N SER A 236 -8.90 3.86 -19.06
CA SER A 236 -8.64 3.42 -17.70
C SER A 236 -8.16 4.59 -16.85
N ILE A 237 -8.22 4.41 -15.54
CA ILE A 237 -7.63 5.34 -14.59
C ILE A 237 -6.41 4.63 -13.99
N VAL A 238 -5.26 5.31 -13.99
CA VAL A 238 -4.06 4.88 -13.26
C VAL A 238 -3.89 5.74 -12.02
N GLN A 239 -3.50 5.12 -10.92
CA GLN A 239 -3.24 5.80 -9.66
C GLN A 239 -1.78 6.25 -9.60
N THR A 240 -1.55 7.52 -9.26
CA THR A 240 -0.20 8.11 -9.20
C THR A 240 0.05 8.83 -7.87
N SER A 241 1.28 8.81 -7.39
CA SER A 241 1.69 9.55 -6.20
C SER A 241 1.55 11.05 -6.41
N GLU A 242 0.91 11.76 -5.47
CA GLU A 242 0.81 13.22 -5.47
C GLU A 242 2.19 13.89 -5.52
N ARG A 243 3.18 13.29 -4.84
CA ARG A 243 4.50 13.89 -4.64
C ARG A 243 5.48 13.56 -5.76
N THR A 244 5.58 12.28 -6.13
CA THR A 244 6.60 11.83 -7.11
C THR A 244 6.05 11.68 -8.52
N GLY A 245 4.71 11.60 -8.68
CA GLY A 245 4.06 11.26 -9.93
C GLY A 245 4.26 9.80 -10.36
N ALA A 246 4.90 8.96 -9.54
CA ALA A 246 5.07 7.55 -9.85
C ALA A 246 3.73 6.81 -9.86
N VAL A 247 3.59 5.84 -10.75
CA VAL A 247 2.44 4.93 -10.74
C VAL A 247 2.51 4.08 -9.47
N ILE A 248 1.43 4.08 -8.71
CA ILE A 248 1.32 3.37 -7.43
C ILE A 248 1.29 1.86 -7.66
N GLU A 249 2.03 1.14 -6.81
CA GLU A 249 1.99 -0.31 -6.75
C GLU A 249 1.20 -0.76 -5.52
N PRO A 250 0.18 -1.62 -5.67
CA PRO A 250 -0.38 -2.34 -4.54
C PRO A 250 0.70 -3.27 -3.98
N LYS A 251 1.04 -3.12 -2.70
CA LYS A 251 2.03 -3.97 -2.03
C LYS A 251 1.48 -4.45 -0.69
N LEU A 252 1.64 -5.75 -0.40
CA LEU A 252 1.41 -6.26 0.95
C LEU A 252 2.54 -5.80 1.86
N SER A 253 2.21 -5.01 2.87
CA SER A 253 3.19 -4.45 3.78
C SER A 253 2.69 -4.48 5.22
N LEU A 254 3.61 -4.77 6.15
CA LEU A 254 3.36 -4.71 7.58
C LEU A 254 3.47 -3.25 8.02
N GLN A 255 2.34 -2.61 8.28
CA GLN A 255 2.25 -1.18 8.57
C GLN A 255 1.46 -0.93 9.87
N TRP A 256 1.54 0.30 10.36
CA TRP A 256 0.74 0.80 11.47
C TRP A 256 -0.54 1.45 10.94
N PHE A 257 -1.67 1.07 11.52
CA PHE A 257 -2.99 1.53 11.13
C PHE A 257 -3.75 2.11 12.30
N LEU A 258 -4.54 3.16 12.04
CA LEU A 258 -5.49 3.73 12.96
C LEU A 258 -6.91 3.30 12.58
N LYS A 259 -7.64 2.72 13.53
CA LYS A 259 -9.06 2.37 13.37
C LYS A 259 -9.91 3.64 13.24
N MET A 260 -10.37 3.91 12.01
CA MET A 260 -11.08 5.16 11.73
C MET A 260 -12.56 5.09 12.09
N GLU A 261 -13.20 3.93 12.04
CA GLU A 261 -14.66 3.81 12.25
C GLU A 261 -15.12 4.43 13.58
N HIS A 262 -14.37 4.20 14.67
CA HIS A 262 -14.70 4.74 15.99
C HIS A 262 -14.40 6.23 16.13
N LEU A 263 -13.44 6.75 15.38
CA LEU A 263 -13.06 8.17 15.39
C LEU A 263 -13.94 9.00 14.45
N ALA A 264 -14.43 8.38 13.39
CA ALA A 264 -15.21 9.03 12.35
C ALA A 264 -16.61 9.42 12.84
N LYS A 265 -17.28 8.52 13.57
CA LYS A 265 -18.63 8.72 14.09
C LYS A 265 -18.82 10.02 14.89
N PRO A 266 -18.04 10.29 15.96
CA PRO A 266 -18.22 11.52 16.74
C PRO A 266 -17.87 12.79 15.95
N ALA A 267 -16.89 12.72 15.04
CA ALA A 267 -16.50 13.84 14.20
C ALA A 267 -17.59 14.17 13.14
N LEU A 268 -18.27 13.14 12.61
CA LEU A 268 -19.43 13.32 11.74
C LEU A 268 -20.62 13.91 12.51
N GLU A 269 -20.91 13.40 13.70
CA GLU A 269 -22.07 13.82 14.51
C GLU A 269 -22.07 15.33 14.79
N VAL A 270 -20.93 15.91 15.17
CA VAL A 270 -20.83 17.35 15.48
C VAL A 270 -20.99 18.26 14.26
N VAL A 271 -20.74 17.75 13.05
CA VAL A 271 -21.03 18.47 11.80
C VAL A 271 -22.50 18.28 11.42
N GLU A 272 -23.04 17.07 11.60
CA GLU A 272 -24.44 16.76 11.30
C GLU A 272 -25.43 17.53 12.18
N ASN A 273 -25.11 17.71 13.47
CA ASN A 273 -25.93 18.49 14.40
C ASN A 273 -25.64 20.01 14.39
N ASP A 274 -24.84 20.49 13.42
CA ASP A 274 -24.47 21.90 13.23
C ASP A 274 -23.73 22.55 14.43
N THR A 275 -23.15 21.76 15.33
CA THR A 275 -22.19 22.24 16.33
C THR A 275 -20.95 22.81 15.65
N ILE A 276 -20.46 22.13 14.62
CA ILE A 276 -19.46 22.62 13.66
C ILE A 276 -20.18 22.95 12.35
N LYS A 277 -19.99 24.16 11.85
CA LYS A 277 -20.60 24.62 10.59
C LYS A 277 -19.53 24.76 9.51
N LEU A 278 -19.71 24.02 8.41
CA LEU A 278 -18.83 24.11 7.25
C LEU A 278 -19.31 25.21 6.29
N HIS A 279 -18.37 26.01 5.79
CA HIS A 279 -18.65 27.10 4.86
C HIS A 279 -17.88 26.89 3.54
N PRO A 280 -18.58 26.79 2.38
CA PRO A 280 -20.04 26.84 2.23
C PRO A 280 -20.78 25.58 2.71
N PRO A 281 -22.10 25.66 3.03
CA PRO A 281 -22.86 24.55 3.62
C PRO A 281 -22.87 23.25 2.81
N LYS A 282 -22.68 23.33 1.48
CA LYS A 282 -22.59 22.15 0.61
C LYS A 282 -21.50 21.16 1.03
N PHE A 283 -20.44 21.62 1.69
CA PHE A 283 -19.36 20.76 2.15
C PHE A 283 -19.79 19.78 3.25
N LYS A 284 -20.92 20.02 3.92
CA LYS A 284 -21.53 19.06 4.86
C LYS A 284 -21.80 17.72 4.18
N ASN A 285 -22.30 17.74 2.95
CA ASN A 285 -22.56 16.50 2.20
C ASN A 285 -21.27 15.79 1.80
N THR A 286 -20.26 16.54 1.32
CA THR A 286 -18.95 15.97 0.99
C THR A 286 -18.28 15.35 2.23
N TYR A 287 -18.33 16.05 3.35
CA TYR A 287 -17.80 15.56 4.63
C TYR A 287 -18.53 14.31 5.10
N ARG A 288 -19.87 14.28 5.04
CA ARG A 288 -20.67 13.09 5.38
C ARG A 288 -20.24 11.87 4.57
N VAL A 289 -20.21 12.00 3.23
CA VAL A 289 -19.82 10.91 2.34
C VAL A 289 -18.40 10.42 2.66
N TRP A 290 -17.47 11.32 2.94
CA TRP A 290 -16.10 10.95 3.31
C TRP A 290 -16.05 10.18 4.63
N MET A 291 -16.68 10.71 5.69
CA MET A 291 -16.68 10.11 7.02
C MET A 291 -17.43 8.77 7.10
N GLU A 292 -18.44 8.56 6.25
CA GLU A 292 -19.19 7.29 6.18
C GLU A 292 -18.42 6.17 5.46
N ASN A 293 -17.48 6.52 4.57
CA ASN A 293 -16.74 5.57 3.74
C ASN A 293 -15.26 5.43 4.12
N VAL A 294 -14.82 6.09 5.20
CA VAL A 294 -13.42 6.09 5.63
C VAL A 294 -12.95 4.69 6.02
N ARG A 295 -11.75 4.34 5.57
CA ARG A 295 -11.05 3.10 5.92
C ARG A 295 -10.02 3.37 7.00
N ASP A 296 -9.49 2.31 7.63
CA ASP A 296 -8.40 2.48 8.60
C ASP A 296 -7.20 3.18 7.93
N TRP A 297 -6.69 4.22 8.58
CA TRP A 297 -5.65 5.06 8.04
C TRP A 297 -4.28 4.42 8.26
N CYS A 298 -3.52 4.23 7.18
CA CYS A 298 -2.10 3.86 7.27
C CYS A 298 -1.29 5.06 7.78
N ILE A 299 -0.77 4.97 9.01
CA ILE A 299 -0.10 6.08 9.71
C ILE A 299 1.43 5.96 9.71
N SER A 300 2.00 4.87 9.20
CA SER A 300 3.45 4.70 9.09
C SER A 300 3.96 5.06 7.69
N ARG A 301 5.20 5.55 7.63
CA ARG A 301 5.92 5.94 6.42
C ARG A 301 7.37 5.50 6.51
N GLN A 302 7.92 4.98 5.40
CA GLN A 302 9.32 4.54 5.29
C GLN A 302 10.23 5.72 4.90
N LEU A 303 9.98 6.88 5.51
CA LEU A 303 10.71 8.12 5.26
C LEU A 303 11.70 8.40 6.39
N TRP A 304 12.73 9.18 6.08
CA TRP A 304 13.68 9.63 7.11
C TRP A 304 13.19 10.86 7.87
N TRP A 305 12.33 11.68 7.26
CA TRP A 305 11.78 12.91 7.83
C TRP A 305 10.38 12.68 8.41
N GLY A 306 10.24 12.85 9.73
CA GLY A 306 8.99 12.73 10.47
C GLY A 306 9.25 12.33 11.92
N GLN A 307 8.20 12.30 12.75
CA GLN A 307 8.29 11.79 14.12
C GLN A 307 8.43 10.26 14.07
N ARG A 308 9.52 9.71 14.62
CA ARG A 308 9.73 8.26 14.68
C ARG A 308 8.63 7.57 15.48
N ILE A 309 8.16 6.45 14.99
CA ILE A 309 7.12 5.67 15.67
C ILE A 309 7.63 5.21 17.06
N PRO A 310 6.87 5.41 18.15
CA PRO A 310 7.28 5.08 19.51
C PRO A 310 7.10 3.57 19.83
N ALA A 311 7.49 2.70 18.90
CA ALA A 311 7.49 1.25 19.06
C ALA A 311 8.93 0.73 19.13
N TYR A 312 9.21 -0.17 20.06
CA TYR A 312 10.54 -0.66 20.37
C TYR A 312 10.55 -2.18 20.29
N TYR A 313 11.31 -2.72 19.33
CA TYR A 313 11.45 -4.15 19.08
C TYR A 313 12.47 -4.77 20.02
N LEU A 314 12.11 -5.92 20.57
CA LEU A 314 12.95 -6.78 21.38
C LEU A 314 13.71 -7.78 20.48
N PRO A 315 14.78 -8.42 20.98
CA PRO A 315 15.55 -9.41 20.22
C PRO A 315 14.74 -10.63 19.74
N ASP A 316 13.63 -10.94 20.41
CA ASP A 316 12.73 -12.05 20.06
C ASP A 316 11.70 -11.67 18.97
N GLY A 317 11.71 -10.42 18.49
CA GLY A 317 10.79 -9.90 17.48
C GLY A 317 9.48 -9.35 18.04
N SER A 318 9.21 -9.49 19.34
CA SER A 318 8.11 -8.78 20.00
C SER A 318 8.41 -7.29 20.12
N PHE A 319 7.42 -6.47 20.49
CA PHE A 319 7.62 -5.04 20.69
C PHE A 319 6.80 -4.48 21.83
N VAL A 320 7.25 -3.33 22.34
CA VAL A 320 6.52 -2.48 23.29
C VAL A 320 6.31 -1.10 22.69
N VAL A 321 5.28 -0.39 23.13
CA VAL A 321 4.97 0.98 22.68
C VAL A 321 5.06 1.94 23.88
N ALA A 322 5.95 2.93 23.79
CA ALA A 322 6.36 3.78 24.90
C ALA A 322 6.76 5.18 24.41
N GLN A 323 6.51 6.23 25.20
CA GLN A 323 6.81 7.61 24.76
C GLN A 323 8.31 7.89 24.66
N ASN A 324 9.14 7.13 25.37
CA ASN A 324 10.60 7.27 25.37
C ASN A 324 11.28 5.94 25.70
N GLU A 325 12.60 5.89 25.51
CA GLU A 325 13.43 4.69 25.73
C GLU A 325 13.39 4.18 27.17
N ALA A 326 13.34 5.06 28.17
CA ALA A 326 13.31 4.64 29.57
C ALA A 326 12.02 3.88 29.89
N GLU A 327 10.86 4.40 29.45
CA GLU A 327 9.57 3.72 29.56
C GLU A 327 9.56 2.41 28.75
N ALA A 328 10.18 2.39 27.56
CA ALA A 328 10.28 1.19 26.73
C ALA A 328 11.01 0.05 27.45
N VAL A 329 12.14 0.35 28.09
CA VAL A 329 12.91 -0.64 28.86
C VAL A 329 12.10 -1.21 30.01
N GLU A 330 11.38 -0.37 30.77
CA GLU A 330 10.55 -0.86 31.88
C GLU A 330 9.42 -1.78 31.40
N LEU A 331 8.74 -1.41 30.31
CA LEU A 331 7.71 -2.25 29.71
C LEU A 331 8.28 -3.56 29.17
N ALA A 332 9.45 -3.52 28.52
CA ALA A 332 10.11 -4.70 27.97
C ALA A 332 10.52 -5.69 29.07
N ARG A 333 11.08 -5.19 30.18
CA ARG A 333 11.42 -6.00 31.36
C ARG A 333 10.18 -6.66 31.96
N THR A 334 9.09 -5.90 32.06
CA THR A 334 7.82 -6.41 32.58
C THR A 334 7.21 -7.49 31.68
N GLN A 335 7.23 -7.27 30.36
CA GLN A 335 6.69 -8.20 29.36
C GLN A 335 7.47 -9.52 29.28
N THR A 336 8.79 -9.48 29.41
CA THR A 336 9.66 -10.65 29.26
C THR A 336 10.04 -11.32 30.58
N GLY A 337 9.90 -10.62 31.70
CA GLY A 337 10.46 -11.02 33.00
C GLY A 337 11.98 -10.91 33.08
N ASN A 338 12.66 -10.36 32.06
CA ASN A 338 14.11 -10.21 32.02
C ASN A 338 14.52 -8.80 32.47
N ASN A 339 15.04 -8.69 33.70
CA ASN A 339 15.48 -7.42 34.27
C ASN A 339 16.81 -6.89 33.68
N ASP A 340 17.55 -7.71 32.94
CA ASP A 340 18.86 -7.34 32.39
C ASP A 340 18.76 -6.54 31.08
N LEU A 341 17.55 -6.44 30.49
CA LEU A 341 17.33 -5.68 29.27
C LEU A 341 17.72 -4.20 29.45
N GLN A 342 18.46 -3.69 28.48
CA GLN A 342 18.90 -2.29 28.39
C GLN A 342 18.34 -1.62 27.13
N ALA A 343 18.44 -0.30 27.06
CA ALA A 343 17.97 0.46 25.90
C ALA A 343 18.69 0.04 24.61
N SER A 344 19.96 -0.36 24.69
CA SER A 344 20.74 -0.86 23.55
C SER A 344 20.24 -2.19 22.98
N ASP A 345 19.48 -2.96 23.76
CA ASP A 345 18.90 -4.24 23.31
C ASP A 345 17.59 -4.01 22.56
N LEU A 346 17.02 -2.80 22.66
CA LEU A 346 15.78 -2.42 22.00
C LEU A 346 16.09 -1.64 20.72
N ARG A 347 15.39 -1.98 19.65
CA ARG A 347 15.46 -1.24 18.39
C ARG A 347 14.15 -0.48 18.18
N GLN A 348 14.19 0.86 18.23
CA GLN A 348 13.03 1.66 17.86
C GLN A 348 12.68 1.44 16.38
N ASP A 349 11.39 1.42 16.06
CA ASP A 349 10.88 1.40 14.69
C ASP A 349 11.51 2.52 13.85
N GLU A 350 11.96 2.16 12.65
CA GLU A 350 12.68 3.09 11.77
C GLU A 350 11.73 3.99 11.00
N ASP A 351 10.49 3.53 10.85
CA ASP A 351 9.38 4.27 10.24
C ASP A 351 9.07 5.55 11.03
N VAL A 352 8.54 6.51 10.30
CA VAL A 352 8.01 7.75 10.84
C VAL A 352 6.50 7.80 10.68
N LEU A 353 5.86 8.65 11.47
CA LEU A 353 4.45 8.95 11.31
C LEU A 353 4.21 9.81 10.06
N ASP A 354 3.05 9.60 9.45
CA ASP A 354 2.48 10.45 8.40
C ASP A 354 2.38 11.93 8.80
#